data_AF-A0A7Y3GRA6-F1
#
_entry.id   AF-A0A7Y3GRA6-F1
#
_cell.length_a   1.000
_cell.length_b   1.000
_cell.length_c   1.000
_cell.angle_alpha   90.00
_cell.angle_beta   90.00
_cell.angle_gamma   90.00
#
_symmetry.space_group_name_H-M   'P 1'
#
loop_
_entity.id
_entity.type
_entity.pdbx_description
1 polymer ?
#
loop_
_entity_poly.entity_id
_entity_poly.type
_entity_poly.pdbx_seq_one_letter_code
_entity_poly.pdbx_strand_id
1 'polypeptide(L)' 'LIGIILGFVAKNDTLSTNYTLLLATGFCGGFTTFSAFAYENHLFLKSGDIGQLALYTIGSLVIGFLAVFAGLYLTR' A
#
# COMPACT_ATOMS: atom_id res chain seq x y z
N LEU A 1 -1.56 -6.95 1.83
CA LEU A 1 -0.74 -7.50 2.94
C LEU A 1 -0.89 -6.65 4.20
N ILE A 2 -0.58 -5.35 4.15
CA ILE A 2 -0.72 -4.45 5.32
C ILE A 2 -2.13 -4.42 5.92
N GLY A 3 -3.20 -4.47 5.11
CA GLY A 3 -4.58 -4.55 5.61
C GLY A 3 -4.89 -5.82 6.43
N ILE A 4 -4.30 -6.97 6.07
CA ILE A 4 -4.43 -8.23 6.82
C ILE A 4 -3.69 -8.11 8.15
N ILE A 5 -2.46 -7.58 8.14
CA ILE A 5 -1.67 -7.38 9.36
C ILE A 5 -2.41 -6.45 10.33
N LEU A 6 -2.88 -5.30 9.84
CA LEU A 6 -3.61 -4.34 10.66
C LEU A 6 -4.92 -4.92 11.20
N GLY A 7 -5.65 -5.71 10.42
CA GLY A 7 -6.87 -6.37 10.89
C GLY A 7 -6.60 -7.44 11.95
N PHE A 8 -5.53 -8.23 11.79
CA PHE A 8 -5.11 -9.20 12.81
C PHE A 8 -4.67 -8.53 14.12
N VAL A 9 -3.91 -7.43 14.03
CA VAL A 9 -3.50 -6.63 15.20
C VAL A 9 -4.72 -6.00 15.87
N ALA A 10 -5.65 -5.45 15.11
CA ALA A 10 -6.88 -4.87 15.65
C ALA A 10 -7.78 -5.90 16.36
N LYS A 11 -7.71 -7.18 15.97
CA LYS A 11 -8.48 -8.28 16.59
C LYS A 11 -7.78 -8.91 17.79
N ASN A 12 -6.44 -8.84 17.83
CA ASN A 12 -5.62 -9.42 18.89
C ASN A 12 -4.82 -8.31 19.57
N ASP A 13 -5.39 -7.72 20.64
CA ASP A 13 -4.74 -6.72 21.52
C ASP A 13 -3.38 -7.18 22.09
N THR A 14 -3.05 -8.47 21.95
CA THR A 14 -1.85 -9.12 22.47
C THR A 14 -0.67 -9.16 21.51
N LEU A 15 -0.82 -8.74 20.25
CA LEU A 15 0.31 -8.65 19.33
C LEU A 15 1.25 -7.53 19.78
N SER A 16 2.41 -7.91 20.32
CA SER A 16 3.45 -6.97 20.76
C SER A 16 3.76 -5.97 19.64
N THR A 17 3.76 -4.68 19.99
CA THR A 17 4.06 -3.54 19.10
C THR A 17 5.27 -3.77 18.19
N ASN A 18 6.25 -4.56 18.65
CA ASN A 18 7.44 -4.94 17.89
C ASN A 18 7.13 -5.73 16.60
N TYR A 19 6.19 -6.69 16.65
CA TYR A 19 5.82 -7.48 15.46
C TYR A 19 5.07 -6.62 14.44
N THR A 20 4.21 -5.72 14.90
CA THR A 20 3.55 -4.73 14.03
C THR A 20 4.57 -3.85 13.34
N LEU A 21 5.59 -3.37 14.06
CA LEU A 21 6.63 -2.50 13.51
C LEU A 21 7.50 -3.24 12.49
N LEU A 22 7.85 -4.51 12.77
CA LEU A 22 8.61 -5.35 11.85
C LEU A 22 7.83 -5.65 10.57
N LEU A 23 6.55 -6.03 10.68
CA LEU A 23 5.76 -6.51 9.53
C LEU A 23 5.08 -5.39 8.74
N ALA A 24 4.48 -4.40 9.40
CA ALA A 24 3.83 -3.28 8.73
C ALA A 24 4.86 -2.25 8.26
N THR A 25 5.77 -1.82 9.13
CA THR A 25 6.73 -0.76 8.79
C THR A 25 7.96 -1.32 8.07
N GLY A 26 8.53 -2.42 8.56
CA GLY A 26 9.71 -3.05 7.97
C GLY A 26 9.40 -3.79 6.67
N PHE A 27 8.64 -4.89 6.76
CA PHE A 27 8.36 -5.76 5.62
C PHE A 27 7.48 -5.07 4.59
N CYS A 28 6.25 -4.65 4.92
CA CYS A 28 5.39 -3.99 3.93
C CYS A 28 6.02 -2.70 3.40
N GLY A 29 6.65 -1.90 4.27
CA GLY A 29 7.35 -0.69 3.85
C GLY A 29 8.53 -0.97 2.92
N GLY A 30 9.28 -2.06 3.10
CA GLY A 30 10.36 -2.46 2.19
C GLY A 30 9.87 -2.95 0.82
N PHE A 31 8.69 -3.58 0.77
CA PHE A 31 8.08 -4.02 -0.49
C PHE A 31 7.38 -2.89 -1.26
N THR A 32 6.88 -1.86 -0.58
CA THR A 32 6.19 -0.74 -1.22
C THR A 32 7.09 0.49 -1.33
N THR A 33 7.32 1.01 -2.53
CA THR A 33 8.19 2.18 -2.74
C THR A 33 7.43 3.35 -3.35
N PHE A 34 7.27 4.42 -2.57
CA PHE A 34 6.66 5.67 -3.06
C PHE A 34 7.59 6.43 -4.02
N SER A 35 8.91 6.30 -3.85
CA SER A 35 9.87 7.01 -4.70
C SER A 35 9.86 6.50 -6.14
N ALA A 36 9.71 5.19 -6.36
CA ALA A 36 9.56 4.65 -7.71
C ALA A 36 8.26 5.12 -8.37
N PHE A 37 7.14 5.06 -7.64
CA PHE A 37 5.86 5.59 -8.10
C PHE A 37 5.95 7.07 -8.52
N ALA A 38 6.59 7.91 -7.70
CA ALA A 38 6.77 9.32 -8.02
C ALA A 38 7.64 9.54 -9.26
N TYR A 39 8.71 8.75 -9.42
CA TYR A 39 9.62 8.81 -10.57
C TYR A 39 8.93 8.41 -11.87
N GLU A 40 8.12 7.34 -11.86
CA GLU A 40 7.35 6.90 -13.03
C GLU A 40 6.30 7.93 -13.44
N ASN A 41 5.59 8.53 -12.48
CA ASN A 41 4.68 9.63 -12.77
C ASN A 41 5.41 10.86 -13.33
N HIS A 42 6.62 11.15 -12.84
CA HIS A 42 7.44 12.20 -13.42
C HIS A 42 7.87 11.89 -14.86
N LEU A 43 8.18 10.63 -15.18
CA LEU A 43 8.47 10.19 -16.54
C LEU A 43 7.26 10.41 -17.46
N PHE A 44 6.05 10.04 -17.03
CA PHE A 44 4.83 10.27 -17.81
C PHE A 44 4.52 11.77 -18.01
N LEU A 45 4.77 12.61 -16.99
CA LEU A 45 4.70 14.06 -17.14
C LEU A 45 5.67 14.57 -18.18
N LYS A 46 6.92 14.10 -18.14
CA LYS A 46 7.97 14.53 -19.06
C LYS A 46 7.71 14.09 -20.50
N SER A 47 7.12 12.92 -20.70
CA SER A 47 6.71 12.42 -22.03
C SER A 47 5.42 13.07 -22.53
N GLY A 48 4.72 13.86 -21.71
CA GLY A 48 3.43 14.46 -22.06
C GLY A 48 2.26 13.46 -22.08
N ASP A 49 2.47 12.24 -21.58
CA ASP A 49 1.46 11.19 -21.57
C ASP A 49 0.57 11.28 -20.32
N ILE A 50 -0.32 12.27 -20.34
CA ILE A 50 -1.24 12.55 -19.22
C ILE A 50 -2.27 11.42 -19.05
N GLY A 51 -2.61 10.70 -20.13
CA GLY A 51 -3.55 9.59 -20.08
C GLY A 51 -2.98 8.42 -19.27
N GLN A 52 -1.74 8.01 -19.59
CA GLN A 52 -1.08 6.93 -18.88
C GLN A 52 -0.73 7.31 -17.44
N LEU A 53 -0.36 8.56 -17.19
CA LEU A 53 -0.20 9.11 -15.84
C LEU A 53 -1.46 8.95 -15.00
N ALA A 54 -2.60 9.40 -15.52
CA ALA A 54 -3.86 9.37 -14.78
C ALA A 54 -4.30 7.94 -14.50
N LEU A 55 -4.21 7.05 -15.50
CA LEU A 55 -4.51 5.62 -15.34
C LEU A 55 -3.60 4.96 -14.31
N TYR A 56 -2.29 5.21 -14.36
CA TYR A 56 -1.32 4.62 -13.44
C TYR A 56 -1.53 5.12 -12.01
N THR A 57 -1.70 6.44 -11.82
CA THR A 57 -1.94 7.05 -10.51
C THR A 57 -3.25 6.58 -9.91
N ILE A 58 -4.36 6.74 -10.63
CA ILE A 58 -5.69 6.41 -10.10
C ILE A 58 -5.81 4.90 -9.92
N GLY A 59 -5.37 4.10 -10.89
CA GLY A 59 -5.40 2.65 -10.80
C GLY A 59 -4.61 2.13 -9.60
N SER A 60 -3.39 2.62 -9.39
CA SER A 60 -2.55 2.19 -8.26
C SER A 60 -3.18 2.57 -6.92
N LEU A 61 -3.73 3.78 -6.79
CA LEU A 61 -4.39 4.21 -5.56
C LEU A 61 -5.67 3.41 -5.29
N VAL A 62 -6.56 3.27 -6.28
CA VAL A 62 -7.83 2.57 -6.12
C VAL A 62 -7.60 1.09 -5.78
N ILE A 63 -6.75 0.39 -6.54
CA ILE A 63 -6.43 -1.02 -6.28
C ILE A 63 -5.75 -1.16 -4.92
N GLY A 64 -4.83 -0.25 -4.57
CA GLY A 64 -4.16 -0.24 -3.27
C GLY A 64 -5.15 -0.12 -2.11
N PHE A 65 -6.06 0.84 -2.16
CA PHE A 65 -7.11 1.01 -1.15
C PHE A 65 -8.03 -0.21 -1.08
N LEU A 66 -8.52 -0.70 -2.22
CA LEU A 66 -9.37 -1.90 -2.28
C LEU A 66 -8.68 -3.11 -1.66
N ALA A 67 -7.39 -3.33 -1.94
CA ALA A 67 -6.62 -4.42 -1.36
C ALA A 67 -6.44 -4.28 0.17
N VAL A 68 -6.30 -3.06 0.68
CA VAL A 68 -6.25 -2.81 2.12
C VAL A 68 -7.60 -3.09 2.78
N PHE A 69 -8.70 -2.56 2.22
CA PHE A 69 -10.05 -2.80 2.73
C PHE A 69 -10.42 -4.28 2.67
N ALA A 70 -10.13 -4.97 1.56
CA ALA A 70 -10.33 -6.41 1.43
C ALA A 70 -9.54 -7.17 2.49
N GLY A 71 -8.27 -6.81 2.73
CA GLY A 71 -7.44 -7.41 3.77
C GLY A 71 -8.03 -7.23 5.18
N LEU A 72 -8.55 -6.05 5.49
CA LEU A 72 -9.23 -5.76 6.76
C LEU A 72 -10.56 -6.52 6.89
N TYR A 73 -11.33 -6.63 5.81
CA TYR A 73 -12.60 -7.35 5.81
C TYR A 73 -12.41 -8.86 5.99
N LEU A 74 -11.38 -9.44 5.37
CA LEU A 74 -11.02 -10.85 5.51
C LEU A 74 -10.58 -11.23 6.93
N THR A 75 -10.12 -10.26 7.73
CA THR A 75 -9.58 -10.50 9.07
C THR A 75 -10.51 -10.10 10.20
N ARG A 76 -11.50 -9.25 9.94
CA ARG A 76 -12.64 -9.02 10.84
C ARG A 76 -13.43 -10.31 11.02
#